data_AF-A0A3S0VHC7-F1
#
_entry.id   AF-A0A3S0VHC7-F1
#
_cell.length_a   1.000
_cell.length_b   1.000
_cell.length_c   1.000
_cell.angle_alpha   90.00
_cell.angle_beta   90.00
_cell.angle_gamma   90.00
#
_symmetry.space_group_name_H-M   'P 1'
#
loop_
_entity.id
_entity.type
_entity.pdbx_description
1 polymer ?
#
loop_
_entity_poly.entity_id
_entity_poly.type
_entity_poly.pdbx_seq_one_letter_code
_entity_poly.pdbx_strand_id
1 'polypeptide(L)'
;MMDERYLRAVRDALVKHQQWLLRDPLGKGRRADLSFYDLTGLGLNRVNLAGAKLTGAALTRARLVGTTLSKADLYGADLSKADLSGAQLQNADLRGARVDGATLRNANLQGADLRRGMVLEAGEFRAAGNADGATTFVGCSMAKAVLTSCRMAQCDFSGSDLSGADLSDSDLSGAILIGANLSDAMMRRANLDGVLMCGAQLNEELRTALERRGIDVDGTGATTTAARLSELISAHQLWVDKAGKAGERIQLQRADLRGYNFANQLLCGSVMRFCGLRGADFSGAKLMMADLSYSDLRDADFTSADLSGCNLEGANLTGAKLWRTRMRTVDLSGDGSRLWPTNFTKARLNGADLRDASLAGVLLRGTDLTAIKTSFATLKGADLTGALGRQALTA
;
A
#
# COMPACT_ATOMS: atom_id res chain seq x y z
N MET A 1 8.31 -24.15 -10.77
CA MET A 1 9.61 -23.79 -11.39
C MET A 1 9.35 -23.59 -12.88
N MET A 2 9.90 -22.53 -13.49
CA MET A 2 9.76 -22.31 -14.93
C MET A 2 10.50 -23.40 -15.72
N ASP A 3 9.91 -23.83 -16.83
CA ASP A 3 10.51 -24.78 -17.75
C ASP A 3 11.80 -24.21 -18.40
N GLU A 4 12.82 -25.04 -18.58
CA GLU A 4 14.09 -24.63 -19.21
C GLU A 4 13.90 -24.11 -20.63
N ARG A 5 12.96 -24.70 -21.38
CA ARG A 5 12.63 -24.24 -22.74
C ARG A 5 12.10 -22.81 -22.72
N TYR A 6 11.29 -22.49 -21.72
CA TYR A 6 10.73 -21.16 -21.51
C TYR A 6 11.82 -20.15 -21.14
N LEU A 7 12.70 -20.49 -20.19
CA LEU A 7 13.84 -19.63 -19.83
C LEU A 7 14.80 -19.41 -21.00
N ARG A 8 14.98 -20.41 -21.87
CA ARG A 8 15.77 -20.26 -23.10
C ARG A 8 15.13 -19.27 -24.08
N ALA A 9 13.80 -19.30 -24.22
CA ALA A 9 13.07 -18.33 -25.05
C ALA A 9 13.19 -16.89 -24.51
N VAL A 10 13.06 -16.71 -23.18
CA VAL A 10 13.30 -15.41 -22.54
C VAL A 10 14.73 -14.94 -22.80
N ARG A 11 15.74 -15.79 -22.58
CA ARG A 11 17.14 -15.44 -22.83
C ARG A 11 17.38 -15.05 -24.29
N ASP A 12 16.83 -15.78 -25.24
CA ASP A 12 16.93 -15.45 -26.67
C ASP A 12 16.30 -14.09 -27.00
N ALA A 13 15.11 -13.79 -26.43
CA ALA A 13 14.48 -12.49 -26.58
C ALA A 13 15.36 -11.35 -26.04
N LEU A 14 15.98 -11.54 -24.87
CA LEU A 14 16.89 -10.56 -24.28
C LEU A 14 18.16 -10.34 -25.11
N VAL A 15 18.77 -11.42 -25.62
CA VAL A 15 19.96 -11.33 -26.49
C VAL A 15 19.63 -10.57 -27.77
N LYS A 16 18.52 -10.90 -28.42
CA LYS A 16 18.08 -10.21 -29.64
C LYS A 16 17.72 -8.74 -29.37
N HIS A 17 17.19 -8.43 -28.19
CA HIS A 17 16.95 -7.05 -27.79
C HIS A 17 18.22 -6.26 -27.59
N GLN A 18 19.25 -6.87 -26.99
CA GLN A 18 20.56 -6.23 -26.85
C GLN A 18 21.19 -5.96 -28.22
N GLN A 19 21.11 -6.91 -29.15
CA GLN A 19 21.56 -6.72 -30.54
C GLN A 19 20.79 -5.58 -31.23
N TRP A 20 19.49 -5.46 -30.97
CA TRP A 20 18.67 -4.38 -31.50
C TRP A 20 19.09 -3.00 -30.97
N LEU A 21 19.34 -2.90 -29.65
CA LEU A 21 19.83 -1.67 -29.02
C LEU A 21 21.19 -1.25 -29.58
N LEU A 22 22.08 -2.21 -29.83
CA LEU A 22 23.42 -1.97 -30.39
C LEU A 22 23.43 -1.73 -31.90
N ARG A 23 22.28 -1.75 -32.57
CA ARG A 23 22.16 -1.65 -34.03
C ARG A 23 23.07 -2.65 -34.75
N ASP A 24 23.00 -3.92 -34.33
CA ASP A 24 23.80 -5.01 -34.90
C ASP A 24 23.82 -4.97 -36.44
N PRO A 25 25.00 -4.88 -37.09
CA PRO A 25 25.12 -4.75 -38.54
C PRO A 25 24.51 -5.91 -39.33
N LEU A 26 24.38 -7.09 -38.70
CA LEU A 26 23.78 -8.27 -39.31
C LEU A 26 22.25 -8.26 -39.29
N GLY A 27 21.62 -7.25 -38.67
CA GLY A 27 20.16 -7.09 -38.63
C GLY A 27 19.44 -8.19 -37.83
N LYS A 28 20.14 -8.93 -36.97
CA LYS A 28 19.55 -10.05 -36.20
C LYS A 28 18.80 -9.61 -34.94
N GLY A 29 19.01 -8.36 -34.52
CA GLY A 29 18.36 -7.78 -33.35
C GLY A 29 16.88 -7.46 -33.59
N ARG A 30 16.05 -7.71 -32.57
CA ARG A 30 14.65 -7.24 -32.52
C ARG A 30 14.29 -6.72 -31.14
N ARG A 31 13.40 -5.72 -31.06
CA ARG A 31 12.78 -5.26 -29.81
C ARG A 31 12.21 -6.48 -29.06
N ALA A 32 12.50 -6.60 -27.76
CA ALA A 32 11.94 -7.67 -26.94
C ALA A 32 10.41 -7.54 -26.91
N ASP A 33 9.74 -8.63 -27.25
CA ASP A 33 8.33 -8.81 -26.97
C ASP A 33 8.19 -9.91 -25.92
N LEU A 34 7.88 -9.47 -24.71
CA LEU A 34 7.68 -10.27 -23.50
C LEU A 34 6.25 -10.06 -22.99
N SER A 35 5.34 -9.65 -23.86
CA SER A 35 3.94 -9.43 -23.50
C SER A 35 3.33 -10.72 -22.96
N PHE A 36 2.67 -10.64 -21.80
CA PHE A 36 2.06 -11.77 -21.09
C PHE A 36 3.01 -12.88 -20.66
N TYR A 37 4.33 -12.65 -20.69
CA TYR A 37 5.29 -13.60 -20.16
C TYR A 37 5.18 -13.67 -18.62
N ASP A 38 5.29 -14.87 -18.07
CA ASP A 38 5.61 -15.05 -16.66
C ASP A 38 7.12 -14.83 -16.48
N LEU A 39 7.46 -13.80 -15.72
CA LEU A 39 8.81 -13.40 -15.34
C LEU A 39 8.93 -13.36 -13.80
N THR A 40 8.02 -14.03 -13.10
CA THR A 40 7.92 -14.04 -11.64
C THR A 40 9.23 -14.49 -11.01
N GLY A 41 9.78 -13.68 -10.10
CA GLY A 41 11.01 -13.98 -9.37
C GLY A 41 12.30 -13.94 -10.21
N LEU A 42 12.21 -13.66 -11.51
CA LEU A 42 13.38 -13.72 -12.41
C LEU A 42 14.39 -12.63 -12.08
N GLY A 43 15.68 -12.95 -12.22
CA GLY A 43 16.78 -11.98 -12.10
C GLY A 43 17.03 -11.26 -13.41
N LEU A 44 16.67 -9.98 -13.47
CA LEU A 44 16.81 -9.08 -14.62
C LEU A 44 17.59 -7.80 -14.27
N ASN A 45 18.35 -7.84 -13.17
CA ASN A 45 19.16 -6.72 -12.68
C ASN A 45 20.07 -6.16 -13.79
N ARG A 46 20.04 -4.84 -13.97
CA ARG A 46 20.86 -4.09 -14.94
C ARG A 46 20.70 -4.52 -16.40
N VAL A 47 19.67 -5.30 -16.74
CA VAL A 47 19.34 -5.59 -18.13
C VAL A 47 18.81 -4.30 -18.78
N ASN A 48 19.20 -4.07 -20.04
CA ASN A 48 18.62 -2.99 -20.83
C ASN A 48 17.39 -3.50 -21.58
N LEU A 49 16.22 -3.08 -21.12
CA LEU A 49 14.89 -3.31 -21.68
C LEU A 49 14.28 -1.99 -22.18
N ALA A 50 15.11 -1.02 -22.58
CA ALA A 50 14.64 0.27 -23.07
C ALA A 50 13.73 0.06 -24.28
N GLY A 51 12.50 0.54 -24.17
CA GLY A 51 11.48 0.31 -25.17
C GLY A 51 11.21 -1.16 -25.40
N ALA A 52 11.24 -2.06 -24.42
CA ALA A 52 10.70 -3.42 -24.58
C ALA A 52 9.15 -3.39 -24.59
N LYS A 53 8.50 -4.48 -25.05
CA LYS A 53 7.08 -4.72 -24.80
C LYS A 53 6.93 -5.75 -23.67
N LEU A 54 6.27 -5.35 -22.60
CA LEU A 54 6.03 -6.11 -21.37
C LEU A 54 4.56 -6.00 -20.96
N THR A 55 3.67 -5.68 -21.91
CA THR A 55 2.22 -5.56 -21.69
C THR A 55 1.70 -6.82 -21.01
N GLY A 56 1.04 -6.67 -19.87
CA GLY A 56 0.48 -7.77 -19.10
C GLY A 56 1.48 -8.82 -18.59
N ALA A 57 2.79 -8.54 -18.63
CA ALA A 57 3.79 -9.48 -18.11
C ALA A 57 3.67 -9.63 -16.59
N ALA A 58 3.87 -10.85 -16.08
CA ALA A 58 3.92 -11.11 -14.64
C ALA A 58 5.36 -10.99 -14.14
N LEU A 59 5.69 -9.87 -13.51
CA LEU A 59 7.00 -9.54 -12.95
C LEU A 59 6.99 -9.60 -11.41
N THR A 60 6.00 -10.27 -10.83
CA THR A 60 5.84 -10.42 -9.38
C THR A 60 7.14 -10.92 -8.74
N ARG A 61 7.66 -10.21 -7.73
CA ARG A 61 8.94 -10.52 -7.06
C ARG A 61 10.17 -10.58 -7.98
N ALA A 62 10.10 -10.11 -9.22
CA ALA A 62 11.27 -10.05 -10.10
C ALA A 62 12.33 -9.10 -9.53
N ARG A 63 13.60 -9.37 -9.80
CA ARG A 63 14.73 -8.51 -9.42
C ARG A 63 15.14 -7.68 -10.62
N LEU A 64 14.81 -6.40 -10.58
CA LEU A 64 14.97 -5.40 -11.64
C LEU A 64 15.87 -4.24 -11.18
N VAL A 65 16.83 -4.54 -10.28
CA VAL A 65 17.71 -3.52 -9.69
C VAL A 65 18.57 -2.89 -10.78
N GLY A 66 18.47 -1.57 -10.94
CA GLY A 66 19.19 -0.81 -11.96
C GLY A 66 18.84 -1.17 -13.40
N THR A 67 17.75 -1.87 -13.65
CA THR A 67 17.29 -2.23 -15.01
C THR A 67 16.89 -0.96 -15.78
N THR A 68 17.21 -0.91 -17.07
CA THR A 68 16.74 0.18 -17.94
C THR A 68 15.44 -0.23 -18.60
N LEU A 69 14.36 0.48 -18.29
CA LEU A 69 12.99 0.30 -18.79
C LEU A 69 12.46 1.61 -19.43
N SER A 70 13.33 2.56 -19.76
CA SER A 70 12.92 3.83 -20.35
C SER A 70 12.11 3.58 -21.63
N LYS A 71 10.94 4.20 -21.75
CA LYS A 71 9.99 4.00 -22.87
C LYS A 71 9.45 2.57 -23.03
N ALA A 72 9.66 1.68 -22.07
CA ALA A 72 9.07 0.34 -22.10
C ALA A 72 7.54 0.42 -21.98
N ASP A 73 6.87 -0.54 -22.61
CA ASP A 73 5.43 -0.74 -22.48
C ASP A 73 5.19 -1.78 -21.38
N LEU A 74 4.78 -1.31 -20.21
CA LEU A 74 4.41 -2.09 -19.02
C LEU A 74 2.90 -2.02 -18.77
N TYR A 75 2.11 -1.74 -19.81
CA TYR A 75 0.66 -1.58 -19.71
C TYR A 75 0.03 -2.85 -19.09
N GLY A 76 -0.70 -2.69 -17.99
CA GLY A 76 -1.35 -3.80 -17.28
C GLY A 76 -0.41 -4.85 -16.68
N ALA A 77 0.91 -4.60 -16.60
CA ALA A 77 1.86 -5.56 -16.04
C ALA A 77 1.71 -5.71 -14.51
N ASP A 78 2.05 -6.88 -13.97
CA ASP A 78 2.08 -7.12 -12.52
C ASP A 78 3.52 -7.09 -11.99
N LEU A 79 3.91 -5.98 -11.38
CA LEU A 79 5.20 -5.73 -10.74
C LEU A 79 5.14 -5.91 -9.21
N SER A 80 4.09 -6.55 -8.69
CA SER A 80 3.88 -6.68 -7.24
C SER A 80 5.11 -7.25 -6.54
N LYS A 81 5.58 -6.55 -5.50
CA LYS A 81 6.73 -6.96 -4.68
C LYS A 81 8.05 -7.14 -5.47
N ALA A 82 8.14 -6.60 -6.70
CA ALA A 82 9.40 -6.56 -7.45
C ALA A 82 10.41 -5.60 -6.82
N ASP A 83 11.69 -5.83 -7.07
CA ASP A 83 12.76 -4.90 -6.69
C ASP A 83 13.24 -4.10 -7.90
N LEU A 84 12.74 -2.87 -8.02
CA LEU A 84 13.06 -1.87 -9.03
C LEU A 84 14.02 -0.79 -8.48
N SER A 85 14.79 -1.10 -7.42
CA SER A 85 15.72 -0.12 -6.83
C SER A 85 16.68 0.44 -7.89
N GLY A 86 16.69 1.77 -8.06
CA GLY A 86 17.51 2.45 -9.06
C GLY A 86 17.14 2.19 -10.53
N ALA A 87 16.01 1.53 -10.81
CA ALA A 87 15.57 1.28 -12.19
C ALA A 87 15.27 2.58 -12.95
N GLN A 88 15.48 2.57 -14.27
CA GLN A 88 15.28 3.73 -15.14
C GLN A 88 13.99 3.52 -15.96
N LEU A 89 12.90 4.18 -15.59
CA LEU A 89 11.54 4.03 -16.11
C LEU A 89 11.06 5.28 -16.86
N GLN A 90 11.97 6.14 -17.31
CA GLN A 90 11.60 7.42 -17.90
C GLN A 90 10.70 7.23 -19.13
N ASN A 91 9.57 7.92 -19.15
CA ASN A 91 8.56 7.84 -20.22
C ASN A 91 8.05 6.41 -20.48
N ALA A 92 8.14 5.50 -19.50
CA ALA A 92 7.51 4.19 -19.60
C ALA A 92 5.98 4.31 -19.51
N ASP A 93 5.29 3.39 -20.16
CA ASP A 93 3.83 3.25 -20.06
C ASP A 93 3.50 2.20 -19.00
N LEU A 94 2.96 2.64 -17.88
CA LEU A 94 2.61 1.82 -16.71
C LEU A 94 1.10 1.85 -16.47
N ARG A 95 0.30 2.22 -17.48
CA ARG A 95 -1.14 2.35 -17.30
C ARG A 95 -1.78 1.01 -16.91
N GLY A 96 -2.54 1.00 -15.83
CA GLY A 96 -3.18 -0.19 -15.28
C GLY A 96 -2.24 -1.21 -14.64
N ALA A 97 -0.95 -0.88 -14.47
CA ALA A 97 0.01 -1.76 -13.84
C ALA A 97 -0.25 -1.90 -12.33
N ARG A 98 0.00 -3.10 -11.78
CA ARG A 98 0.01 -3.34 -10.33
C ARG A 98 1.44 -3.31 -9.84
N VAL A 99 1.78 -2.37 -8.96
CA VAL A 99 3.15 -2.19 -8.44
C VAL A 99 3.22 -2.45 -6.93
N ASP A 100 2.12 -2.88 -6.31
CA ASP A 100 1.93 -3.01 -4.87
C ASP A 100 3.08 -3.71 -4.14
N GLY A 101 3.55 -3.10 -3.06
CA GLY A 101 4.63 -3.59 -2.22
C GLY A 101 6.00 -3.69 -2.90
N ALA A 102 6.16 -3.20 -4.13
CA ALA A 102 7.46 -3.17 -4.81
C ALA A 102 8.43 -2.16 -4.16
N THR A 103 9.72 -2.34 -4.40
CA THR A 103 10.77 -1.39 -4.00
C THR A 103 11.23 -0.60 -5.21
N LEU A 104 10.99 0.71 -5.22
CA LEU A 104 11.39 1.67 -6.25
C LEU A 104 12.34 2.75 -5.68
N ARG A 105 13.11 2.46 -4.62
CA ARG A 105 14.01 3.43 -4.00
C ARG A 105 15.01 3.94 -5.04
N ASN A 106 15.13 5.27 -5.16
CA ASN A 106 15.94 5.95 -6.17
C ASN A 106 15.63 5.58 -7.64
N ALA A 107 14.46 4.98 -7.94
CA ALA A 107 14.07 4.73 -9.32
C ALA A 107 13.72 6.04 -10.03
N ASN A 108 13.93 6.12 -11.34
CA ASN A 108 13.61 7.30 -12.13
C ASN A 108 12.43 7.01 -13.05
N LEU A 109 11.24 7.44 -12.66
CA LEU A 109 9.99 7.34 -13.41
C LEU A 109 9.66 8.61 -14.21
N GLN A 110 10.58 9.58 -14.35
CA GLN A 110 10.30 10.87 -14.98
C GLN A 110 9.50 10.74 -16.29
N GLY A 111 8.38 11.45 -16.38
CA GLY A 111 7.52 11.48 -17.57
C GLY A 111 6.73 10.20 -17.82
N ALA A 112 6.72 9.22 -16.91
CA ALA A 112 5.95 7.99 -17.07
C ALA A 112 4.43 8.26 -17.10
N ASP A 113 3.73 7.41 -17.85
CA ASP A 113 2.26 7.41 -17.89
C ASP A 113 1.74 6.32 -16.94
N LEU A 114 1.16 6.76 -15.83
CA LEU A 114 0.66 5.93 -14.74
C LEU A 114 -0.87 5.97 -14.69
N ARG A 115 -1.54 6.63 -15.63
CA ARG A 115 -3.01 6.74 -15.62
C ARG A 115 -3.67 5.37 -15.67
N ARG A 116 -4.96 5.35 -15.37
CA ARG A 116 -5.79 4.16 -15.49
C ARG A 116 -5.66 3.51 -16.89
N GLY A 117 -5.47 2.19 -16.91
CA GLY A 117 -5.46 1.38 -18.13
C GLY A 117 -6.88 0.98 -18.54
N MET A 118 -7.27 1.33 -19.76
CA MET A 118 -8.55 0.99 -20.37
C MET A 118 -8.33 0.39 -21.76
N VAL A 119 -8.83 -0.82 -21.98
CA VAL A 119 -8.85 -1.49 -23.29
C VAL A 119 -10.26 -1.36 -23.87
N LEU A 120 -10.37 -0.96 -25.12
CA LEU A 120 -11.64 -1.03 -25.85
C LEU A 120 -11.80 -2.44 -26.42
N GLU A 121 -12.76 -3.19 -25.91
CA GLU A 121 -13.07 -4.55 -26.37
C GLU A 121 -14.57 -4.62 -26.70
N ALA A 122 -14.89 -5.03 -27.93
CA ALA A 122 -16.28 -5.13 -28.42
C ALA A 122 -17.12 -3.84 -28.24
N GLY A 123 -16.49 -2.66 -28.26
CA GLY A 123 -17.16 -1.37 -28.08
C GLY A 123 -17.34 -0.95 -26.61
N GLU A 124 -16.90 -1.77 -25.65
CA GLU A 124 -16.91 -1.45 -24.22
C GLU A 124 -15.50 -1.18 -23.70
N PHE A 125 -15.34 -0.17 -22.84
CA PHE A 125 -14.09 0.03 -22.12
C PHE A 125 -14.00 -0.96 -20.97
N ARG A 126 -13.00 -1.84 -21.01
CA ARG A 126 -12.64 -2.75 -19.93
C ARG A 126 -11.34 -2.30 -19.26
N ALA A 127 -11.27 -2.51 -17.95
CA ALA A 127 -10.07 -2.29 -17.17
C ALA A 127 -8.90 -3.17 -17.66
N ALA A 128 -7.69 -2.60 -17.70
CA ALA A 128 -6.45 -3.36 -17.94
C ALA A 128 -5.69 -3.65 -16.65
N GLY A 129 -5.18 -4.87 -16.51
CA GLY A 129 -4.40 -5.28 -15.34
C GLY A 129 -5.26 -5.41 -14.09
N ASN A 130 -5.38 -4.34 -13.31
CA ASN A 130 -6.26 -4.28 -12.15
C ASN A 130 -7.75 -4.33 -12.53
N ALA A 131 -8.61 -4.76 -11.61
CA ALA A 131 -10.04 -4.98 -11.88
C ALA A 131 -10.81 -3.70 -12.29
N ASP A 132 -10.35 -2.54 -11.82
CA ASP A 132 -10.86 -1.20 -12.18
C ASP A 132 -9.92 -0.44 -13.13
N GLY A 133 -8.81 -1.08 -13.51
CA GLY A 133 -7.79 -0.56 -14.41
C GLY A 133 -6.87 0.46 -13.74
N ALA A 134 -7.03 0.73 -12.44
CA ALA A 134 -6.21 1.70 -11.74
C ALA A 134 -4.75 1.24 -11.71
N THR A 135 -3.82 2.17 -11.75
CA THR A 135 -2.41 1.88 -11.45
C THR A 135 -2.21 2.02 -9.95
N THR A 136 -1.66 1.00 -9.31
CA THR A 136 -1.55 0.91 -7.84
C THR A 136 -0.11 0.76 -7.39
N PHE A 137 0.23 1.46 -6.30
CA PHE A 137 1.52 1.50 -5.63
C PHE A 137 1.36 1.21 -4.12
N VAL A 138 0.32 0.48 -3.73
CA VAL A 138 -0.05 0.33 -2.31
C VAL A 138 1.10 -0.29 -1.53
N GLY A 139 1.54 0.39 -0.47
CA GLY A 139 2.62 -0.08 0.39
C GLY A 139 4.02 -0.15 -0.25
N CYS A 140 4.22 0.48 -1.42
CA CYS A 140 5.52 0.53 -2.10
C CYS A 140 6.59 1.28 -1.30
N SER A 141 7.86 0.96 -1.54
CA SER A 141 9.02 1.69 -1.03
C SER A 141 9.62 2.55 -2.14
N MET A 142 9.26 3.83 -2.20
CA MET A 142 9.59 4.78 -3.27
C MET A 142 10.46 5.95 -2.79
N ALA A 143 11.15 5.79 -1.65
CA ALA A 143 11.99 6.84 -1.11
C ALA A 143 13.00 7.33 -2.14
N LYS A 144 13.08 8.67 -2.30
CA LYS A 144 13.95 9.36 -3.26
C LYS A 144 13.73 8.96 -4.73
N ALA A 145 12.58 8.37 -5.08
CA ALA A 145 12.23 8.15 -6.46
C ALA A 145 12.00 9.49 -7.18
N VAL A 146 12.37 9.54 -8.46
CA VAL A 146 12.10 10.70 -9.33
C VAL A 146 10.83 10.41 -10.10
N LEU A 147 9.78 11.16 -9.83
CA LEU A 147 8.46 11.04 -10.43
C LEU A 147 8.05 12.37 -11.07
N THR A 148 9.01 13.15 -11.57
CA THR A 148 8.74 14.46 -12.16
C THR A 148 8.02 14.36 -13.50
N SER A 149 7.10 15.29 -13.76
CA SER A 149 6.32 15.35 -15.01
C SER A 149 5.53 14.07 -15.36
N CYS A 150 5.22 13.24 -14.37
CA CYS A 150 4.46 12.01 -14.55
C CYS A 150 2.96 12.30 -14.66
N ARG A 151 2.25 11.44 -15.40
CA ARG A 151 0.79 11.43 -15.44
C ARG A 151 0.26 10.36 -14.50
N MET A 152 -0.19 10.74 -13.31
CA MET A 152 -0.60 9.79 -12.26
C MET A 152 -1.94 10.16 -11.61
N ALA A 153 -2.81 10.81 -12.37
CA ALA A 153 -4.17 11.10 -11.94
C ALA A 153 -4.87 9.80 -11.52
N GLN A 154 -5.54 9.85 -10.37
CA GLN A 154 -6.31 8.75 -9.78
C GLN A 154 -5.50 7.49 -9.43
N CYS A 155 -4.16 7.58 -9.36
CA CYS A 155 -3.32 6.48 -8.87
C CYS A 155 -3.48 6.27 -7.36
N ASP A 156 -3.34 5.02 -6.92
CA ASP A 156 -3.35 4.67 -5.50
C ASP A 156 -1.93 4.49 -4.96
N PHE A 157 -1.48 5.41 -4.12
CA PHE A 157 -0.21 5.41 -3.38
C PHE A 157 -0.44 5.19 -1.89
N SER A 158 -1.56 4.57 -1.50
CA SER A 158 -1.88 4.43 -0.09
C SER A 158 -0.82 3.63 0.64
N GLY A 159 -0.33 4.18 1.74
CA GLY A 159 0.72 3.56 2.55
C GLY A 159 2.10 3.47 1.92
N SER A 160 2.32 4.06 0.74
CA SER A 160 3.63 4.06 0.10
C SER A 160 4.62 4.96 0.86
N ASP A 161 5.89 4.56 0.90
CA ASP A 161 6.99 5.40 1.36
C ASP A 161 7.50 6.25 0.20
N LEU A 162 7.06 7.50 0.11
CA LEU A 162 7.47 8.52 -0.87
C LEU A 162 8.45 9.53 -0.24
N SER A 163 9.14 9.17 0.85
CA SER A 163 10.02 10.10 1.55
C SER A 163 11.16 10.60 0.65
N GLY A 164 11.32 11.92 0.55
CA GLY A 164 12.32 12.56 -0.32
C GLY A 164 12.07 12.34 -1.83
N ALA A 165 10.93 11.80 -2.25
CA ALA A 165 10.62 11.61 -3.66
C ALA A 165 10.34 12.96 -4.35
N ASP A 166 10.68 13.06 -5.63
CA ASP A 166 10.40 14.25 -6.44
C ASP A 166 9.16 14.05 -7.32
N LEU A 167 8.04 14.64 -6.92
CA LEU A 167 6.75 14.63 -7.60
C LEU A 167 6.49 15.96 -8.35
N SER A 168 7.51 16.80 -8.52
CA SER A 168 7.35 18.11 -9.13
C SER A 168 6.84 18.03 -10.57
N ASP A 169 5.99 18.98 -10.97
CA ASP A 169 5.38 19.08 -12.29
C ASP A 169 4.49 17.89 -12.71
N SER A 170 4.13 17.01 -11.78
CA SER A 170 3.32 15.83 -12.06
C SER A 170 1.83 16.08 -11.85
N ASP A 171 1.01 15.30 -12.54
CA ASP A 171 -0.43 15.29 -12.38
C ASP A 171 -0.85 14.20 -11.38
N LEU A 172 -1.19 14.59 -10.16
CA LEU A 172 -1.76 13.73 -9.11
C LEU A 172 -3.24 14.03 -8.85
N SER A 173 -3.96 14.62 -9.80
CA SER A 173 -5.38 14.90 -9.59
C SER A 173 -6.17 13.64 -9.24
N GLY A 174 -6.93 13.70 -8.14
CA GLY A 174 -7.68 12.56 -7.61
C GLY A 174 -6.82 11.39 -7.11
N ALA A 175 -5.50 11.54 -6.99
CA ALA A 175 -4.63 10.49 -6.46
C ALA A 175 -4.87 10.26 -4.97
N ILE A 176 -4.48 9.08 -4.51
CA ILE A 176 -4.78 8.59 -3.17
C ILE A 176 -3.47 8.36 -2.44
N LEU A 177 -3.20 9.19 -1.45
CA LEU A 177 -1.97 9.22 -0.65
C LEU A 177 -2.29 8.94 0.83
N ILE A 178 -3.39 8.24 1.10
CA ILE A 178 -3.83 7.92 2.46
C ILE A 178 -2.74 7.10 3.16
N GLY A 179 -2.29 7.58 4.31
CA GLY A 179 -1.20 6.95 5.07
C GLY A 179 0.17 6.95 4.38
N ALA A 180 0.32 7.58 3.20
CA ALA A 180 1.60 7.66 2.51
C ALA A 180 2.61 8.49 3.30
N ASN A 181 3.88 8.09 3.30
CA ASN A 181 4.95 8.91 3.87
C ASN A 181 5.50 9.86 2.82
N LEU A 182 5.25 11.15 2.99
CA LEU A 182 5.65 12.24 2.09
C LEU A 182 6.67 13.17 2.75
N SER A 183 7.31 12.72 3.84
CA SER A 183 8.36 13.49 4.52
C SER A 183 9.45 13.87 3.52
N ASP A 184 9.76 15.16 3.41
CA ASP A 184 10.74 15.73 2.48
C ASP A 184 10.44 15.52 0.98
N ALA A 185 9.23 15.08 0.63
CA ALA A 185 8.82 14.95 -0.76
C ALA A 185 8.73 16.34 -1.42
N MET A 186 9.22 16.45 -2.65
CA MET A 186 9.11 17.67 -3.45
C MET A 186 7.86 17.60 -4.32
N MET A 187 6.98 18.59 -4.23
CA MET A 187 5.72 18.67 -5.00
C MET A 187 5.56 20.03 -5.70
N ARG A 188 6.67 20.60 -6.19
CA ARG A 188 6.63 21.93 -6.82
C ARG A 188 5.77 21.86 -8.09
N ARG A 189 4.75 22.71 -8.18
CA ARG A 189 3.81 22.77 -9.31
C ARG A 189 3.09 21.45 -9.63
N ALA A 190 3.07 20.49 -8.70
CA ALA A 190 2.29 19.27 -8.87
C ALA A 190 0.79 19.61 -8.82
N ASN A 191 -0.01 19.05 -9.73
CA ASN A 191 -1.46 19.14 -9.66
C ASN A 191 -1.97 18.18 -8.56
N LEU A 192 -2.64 18.72 -7.54
CA LEU A 192 -3.11 17.98 -6.37
C LEU A 192 -4.64 18.08 -6.20
N ASP A 193 -5.36 18.49 -7.24
CA ASP A 193 -6.80 18.69 -7.17
C ASP A 193 -7.52 17.38 -6.82
N GLY A 194 -8.31 17.39 -5.74
CA GLY A 194 -9.07 16.21 -5.29
C GLY A 194 -8.22 15.08 -4.71
N VAL A 195 -6.95 15.35 -4.35
CA VAL A 195 -6.09 14.35 -3.71
C VAL A 195 -6.64 13.93 -2.34
N LEU A 196 -6.55 12.63 -2.02
CA LEU A 196 -6.92 12.11 -0.70
C LEU A 196 -5.66 11.85 0.12
N MET A 197 -5.44 12.58 1.22
CA MET A 197 -4.19 12.49 1.99
C MET A 197 -4.39 12.19 3.47
N CYS A 198 -5.56 11.65 3.85
CA CYS A 198 -5.90 11.34 5.24
C CYS A 198 -4.77 10.51 5.91
N GLY A 199 -4.24 11.00 7.03
CA GLY A 199 -3.17 10.32 7.76
C GLY A 199 -1.81 10.27 7.04
N ALA A 200 -1.63 10.95 5.91
CA ALA A 200 -0.33 11.08 5.25
C ALA A 200 0.71 11.72 6.19
N GLN A 201 1.96 11.29 6.07
CA GLN A 201 3.06 11.83 6.87
C GLN A 201 3.70 12.98 6.11
N LEU A 202 3.72 14.16 6.72
CA LEU A 202 4.23 15.39 6.12
C LEU A 202 5.18 16.04 7.13
N ASN A 203 6.25 16.66 6.64
CA ASN A 203 7.00 17.62 7.47
C ASN A 203 6.20 18.93 7.57
N GLU A 204 6.54 19.79 8.54
CA GLU A 204 5.82 21.04 8.80
C GLU A 204 5.81 21.98 7.58
N GLU A 205 6.91 22.01 6.83
CA GLU A 205 7.04 22.85 5.63
C GLU A 205 6.05 22.40 4.54
N LEU A 206 6.01 21.10 4.22
CA LEU A 206 5.13 20.56 3.20
C LEU A 206 3.67 20.65 3.64
N ARG A 207 3.35 20.35 4.90
CA ARG A 207 2.01 20.55 5.47
C ARG A 207 1.53 21.97 5.23
N THR A 208 2.31 22.95 5.68
CA THR A 208 1.99 24.36 5.54
C THR A 208 1.82 24.76 4.07
N ALA A 209 2.66 24.24 3.18
CA ALA A 209 2.57 24.50 1.74
C ALA A 209 1.29 23.93 1.11
N LEU A 210 0.86 22.73 1.53
CA LEU A 210 -0.37 22.09 1.05
C LEU A 210 -1.62 22.81 1.58
N GLU A 211 -1.65 23.14 2.87
CA GLU A 211 -2.76 23.86 3.49
C GLU A 211 -2.95 25.26 2.89
N ARG A 212 -1.86 25.98 2.58
CA ARG A 212 -1.92 27.27 1.84
C ARG A 212 -2.51 27.13 0.44
N ARG A 213 -2.43 25.94 -0.17
CA ARG A 213 -3.05 25.63 -1.46
C ARG A 213 -4.50 25.17 -1.31
N GLY A 214 -5.06 25.15 -0.10
CA GLY A 214 -6.42 24.70 0.20
C GLY A 214 -6.58 23.17 0.18
N ILE A 215 -5.48 22.42 0.29
CA ILE A 215 -5.51 20.96 0.28
C ILE A 215 -5.78 20.45 1.69
N ASP A 216 -6.80 19.61 1.81
CA ASP A 216 -7.22 19.00 3.06
C ASP A 216 -6.34 17.78 3.39
N VAL A 217 -5.25 18.04 4.09
CA VAL A 217 -4.26 17.02 4.49
C VAL A 217 -4.76 16.10 5.61
N ASP A 218 -5.82 16.47 6.32
CA ASP A 218 -6.38 15.69 7.43
C ASP A 218 -7.71 15.02 7.07
N GLY A 219 -8.19 15.15 5.83
CA GLY A 219 -9.42 14.53 5.37
C GLY A 219 -10.69 15.08 6.04
N THR A 220 -10.65 16.34 6.43
CA THR A 220 -11.77 17.11 6.99
C THR A 220 -13.04 17.17 6.15
N GLY A 221 -12.98 16.96 4.84
CA GLY A 221 -14.05 17.29 3.89
C GLY A 221 -15.03 16.19 3.45
N ALA A 222 -14.95 14.93 3.89
CA ALA A 222 -15.77 13.84 3.34
C ALA A 222 -16.85 13.31 4.29
N THR A 223 -17.76 14.15 4.77
CA THR A 223 -18.86 13.73 5.65
C THR A 223 -19.97 13.00 4.86
N THR A 224 -19.78 11.72 4.52
CA THR A 224 -20.80 10.98 3.74
C THR A 224 -21.15 9.56 4.19
N THR A 225 -20.78 9.13 5.41
CA THR A 225 -21.05 7.74 5.84
C THR A 225 -21.86 7.57 7.13
N ALA A 226 -21.94 8.57 8.00
CA ALA A 226 -22.50 8.40 9.34
C ALA A 226 -23.98 7.95 9.35
N ALA A 227 -24.81 8.45 8.42
CA ALA A 227 -26.25 8.17 8.39
C ALA A 227 -26.61 6.72 8.02
N ARG A 228 -25.74 5.99 7.29
CA ARG A 228 -25.99 4.59 6.86
C ARG A 228 -25.21 3.56 7.67
N LEU A 229 -24.36 4.01 8.60
CA LEU A 229 -23.45 3.11 9.29
C LEU A 229 -24.16 2.20 10.30
N SER A 230 -25.25 2.68 10.92
CA SER A 230 -26.06 1.82 11.81
C SER A 230 -26.71 0.65 11.07
N GLU A 231 -27.16 0.86 9.83
CA GLU A 231 -27.73 -0.20 8.99
C GLU A 231 -26.64 -1.22 8.62
N LEU A 232 -25.46 -0.74 8.22
CA LEU A 232 -24.31 -1.59 7.90
C LEU A 232 -23.87 -2.42 9.12
N ILE A 233 -23.81 -1.82 10.31
CA ILE A 233 -23.49 -2.54 11.55
C ILE A 233 -24.54 -3.61 11.85
N SER A 234 -25.83 -3.31 11.65
CA SER A 234 -26.92 -4.28 11.86
C SER A 234 -26.84 -5.44 10.86
N ALA A 235 -26.59 -5.15 9.58
CA ALA A 235 -26.39 -6.16 8.55
C ALA A 235 -25.14 -7.02 8.82
N HIS A 236 -24.09 -6.42 9.38
CA HIS A 236 -22.86 -7.11 9.74
C HIS A 236 -23.00 -8.01 10.96
N GLN A 237 -23.74 -7.57 11.97
CA GLN A 237 -24.10 -8.41 13.11
C GLN A 237 -24.82 -9.68 12.61
N LEU A 238 -25.80 -9.53 11.72
CA LEU A 238 -26.47 -10.68 11.09
C LEU A 238 -25.50 -11.56 10.29
N TRP A 239 -24.57 -10.95 9.56
CA TRP A 239 -23.52 -11.66 8.83
C TRP A 239 -22.64 -12.52 9.73
N VAL A 240 -22.22 -12.00 10.88
CA VAL A 240 -21.44 -12.79 11.85
C VAL A 240 -22.29 -13.91 12.44
N ASP A 241 -23.50 -13.59 12.91
CA ASP A 241 -24.39 -14.55 13.59
C ASP A 241 -24.80 -15.72 12.69
N LYS A 242 -24.85 -15.49 11.38
CA LYS A 242 -25.21 -16.50 10.38
C LYS A 242 -24.00 -17.10 9.67
N ALA A 243 -22.79 -16.87 10.17
CA ALA A 243 -21.54 -17.36 9.57
C ALA A 243 -21.46 -17.06 8.06
N GLY A 244 -21.87 -15.85 7.68
CA GLY A 244 -21.88 -15.34 6.31
C GLY A 244 -23.05 -15.77 5.43
N LYS A 245 -24.03 -16.51 5.95
CA LYS A 245 -25.18 -16.99 5.15
C LYS A 245 -26.31 -15.97 4.95
N ALA A 246 -26.36 -14.90 5.75
CA ALA A 246 -27.31 -13.80 5.62
C ALA A 246 -26.73 -12.52 6.22
N GLY A 247 -27.24 -11.35 5.83
CA GLY A 247 -26.61 -10.07 6.19
C GLY A 247 -25.42 -9.73 5.29
N GLU A 248 -24.72 -8.64 5.60
CA GLU A 248 -23.62 -8.14 4.77
C GLU A 248 -22.38 -7.84 5.63
N ARG A 249 -21.22 -8.29 5.16
CA ARG A 249 -19.94 -7.93 5.77
C ARG A 249 -19.69 -6.44 5.56
N ILE A 250 -19.33 -5.71 6.63
CA ILE A 250 -18.86 -4.33 6.49
C ILE A 250 -17.66 -4.30 5.53
N GLN A 251 -17.83 -3.55 4.44
CA GLN A 251 -16.80 -3.27 3.45
C GLN A 251 -16.75 -1.76 3.21
N LEU A 252 -15.96 -1.09 4.04
CA LEU A 252 -15.69 0.33 3.97
C LEU A 252 -14.25 0.51 3.53
N GLN A 253 -14.06 1.26 2.46
CA GLN A 253 -12.73 1.67 2.02
C GLN A 253 -12.76 3.16 1.80
N ARG A 254 -11.75 3.86 2.31
CA ARG A 254 -11.62 5.33 2.15
C ARG A 254 -12.80 6.11 2.73
N ALA A 255 -13.54 5.49 3.65
CA ALA A 255 -14.63 6.14 4.35
C ALA A 255 -14.09 7.09 5.42
N ASP A 256 -14.66 8.27 5.52
CA ASP A 256 -14.42 9.17 6.64
C ASP A 256 -15.46 8.89 7.74
N LEU A 257 -14.92 8.55 8.91
CA LEU A 257 -15.59 8.02 10.09
C LEU A 257 -14.93 8.60 11.36
N ARG A 258 -14.32 9.79 11.24
CA ARG A 258 -13.63 10.45 12.36
C ARG A 258 -14.60 10.73 13.50
N GLY A 259 -14.16 10.46 14.73
CA GLY A 259 -14.97 10.61 15.93
C GLY A 259 -16.19 9.68 16.02
N TYR A 260 -16.39 8.75 15.08
CA TYR A 260 -17.54 7.86 15.13
C TYR A 260 -17.45 6.89 16.30
N ASN A 261 -18.60 6.55 16.88
CA ASN A 261 -18.71 5.64 18.01
C ASN A 261 -19.00 4.19 17.57
N PHE A 262 -17.98 3.36 17.63
CA PHE A 262 -17.99 1.90 17.46
C PHE A 262 -17.92 1.13 18.79
N ALA A 263 -18.13 1.78 19.94
CA ALA A 263 -17.97 1.16 21.24
C ALA A 263 -18.87 -0.08 21.37
N ASN A 264 -18.28 -1.17 21.86
CA ASN A 264 -18.93 -2.47 22.06
C ASN A 264 -19.53 -3.12 20.80
N GLN A 265 -19.24 -2.62 19.60
CA GLN A 265 -19.77 -3.18 18.37
C GLN A 265 -19.05 -4.48 17.96
N LEU A 266 -19.79 -5.37 17.32
CA LEU A 266 -19.24 -6.56 16.66
C LEU A 266 -18.79 -6.19 15.25
N LEU A 267 -17.49 -6.17 15.04
CA LEU A 267 -16.85 -5.76 13.79
C LEU A 267 -15.85 -6.82 13.29
N CYS A 268 -16.02 -8.08 13.73
CA CYS A 268 -15.07 -9.13 13.43
C CYS A 268 -15.05 -9.42 11.92
N GLY A 269 -13.85 -9.48 11.36
CA GLY A 269 -13.68 -9.61 9.92
C GLY A 269 -14.11 -8.38 9.13
N SER A 270 -14.55 -7.26 9.70
CA SER A 270 -14.87 -6.07 8.89
C SER A 270 -13.69 -5.60 8.04
N VAL A 271 -13.96 -5.04 6.85
CA VAL A 271 -12.94 -4.40 6.01
C VAL A 271 -13.16 -2.91 6.11
N MET A 272 -12.17 -2.21 6.67
CA MET A 272 -12.19 -0.78 7.00
C MET A 272 -10.82 -0.15 6.66
N ARG A 273 -10.34 -0.40 5.44
CA ARG A 273 -9.00 -0.01 4.96
C ARG A 273 -8.99 1.43 4.46
N PHE A 274 -7.88 2.12 4.65
CA PHE A 274 -7.70 3.50 4.19
C PHE A 274 -8.76 4.47 4.74
N CYS A 275 -9.43 4.13 5.83
CA CYS A 275 -10.50 4.95 6.39
C CYS A 275 -9.92 6.08 7.26
N GLY A 276 -10.61 7.22 7.28
CA GLY A 276 -10.38 8.27 8.26
C GLY A 276 -11.11 7.93 9.56
N LEU A 277 -10.39 7.50 10.58
CA LEU A 277 -10.94 7.03 11.87
C LEU A 277 -10.31 7.77 13.06
N ARG A 278 -9.77 8.97 12.81
CA ARG A 278 -9.17 9.80 13.85
C ARG A 278 -10.19 10.08 14.97
N GLY A 279 -9.79 9.83 16.22
CA GLY A 279 -10.63 10.02 17.40
C GLY A 279 -11.85 9.12 17.48
N ALA A 280 -11.99 8.10 16.60
CA ALA A 280 -13.10 7.15 16.67
C ALA A 280 -13.01 6.32 17.96
N ASP A 281 -14.18 5.99 18.53
CA ASP A 281 -14.29 5.20 19.75
C ASP A 281 -14.57 3.74 19.40
N PHE A 282 -13.57 2.88 19.55
CA PHE A 282 -13.63 1.43 19.44
C PHE A 282 -13.58 0.74 20.81
N SER A 283 -13.86 1.45 21.91
CA SER A 283 -13.75 0.88 23.26
C SER A 283 -14.65 -0.36 23.42
N GLY A 284 -14.06 -1.47 23.88
CA GLY A 284 -14.75 -2.76 24.00
C GLY A 284 -15.21 -3.40 22.68
N ALA A 285 -14.89 -2.82 21.51
CA ALA A 285 -15.29 -3.37 20.22
C ALA A 285 -14.61 -4.72 19.94
N LYS A 286 -15.30 -5.59 19.18
CA LYS A 286 -14.79 -6.89 18.75
C LYS A 286 -14.32 -6.80 17.30
N LEU A 287 -13.01 -6.62 17.11
CA LEU A 287 -12.35 -6.39 15.82
C LEU A 287 -11.49 -7.60 15.40
N MET A 288 -11.78 -8.78 15.94
CA MET A 288 -11.05 -10.00 15.60
C MET A 288 -11.03 -10.20 14.08
N MET A 289 -9.84 -10.36 13.50
CA MET A 289 -9.63 -10.50 12.05
C MET A 289 -10.15 -9.34 11.16
N ALA A 290 -10.45 -8.17 11.73
CA ALA A 290 -10.78 -6.99 10.94
C ALA A 290 -9.55 -6.47 10.17
N ASP A 291 -9.77 -5.78 9.04
CA ASP A 291 -8.73 -5.13 8.26
C ASP A 291 -8.86 -3.61 8.33
N LEU A 292 -7.98 -3.00 9.13
CA LEU A 292 -7.85 -1.56 9.35
C LEU A 292 -6.56 -1.01 8.72
N SER A 293 -5.95 -1.74 7.78
CA SER A 293 -4.67 -1.37 7.19
C SER A 293 -4.71 0.01 6.54
N TYR A 294 -3.64 0.76 6.76
CA TYR A 294 -3.42 2.12 6.24
C TYR A 294 -4.47 3.15 6.62
N SER A 295 -5.34 2.85 7.59
CA SER A 295 -6.32 3.79 8.11
C SER A 295 -5.68 4.81 9.04
N ASP A 296 -6.27 6.01 9.09
CA ASP A 296 -5.89 7.05 10.04
C ASP A 296 -6.63 6.84 11.36
N LEU A 297 -5.93 6.32 12.36
CA LEU A 297 -6.44 5.96 13.69
C LEU A 297 -5.83 6.85 14.79
N ARG A 298 -5.36 8.05 14.42
CA ARG A 298 -4.82 9.02 15.39
C ARG A 298 -5.83 9.26 16.50
N ASP A 299 -5.37 9.30 17.74
CA ASP A 299 -6.21 9.61 18.91
C ASP A 299 -7.44 8.67 19.09
N ALA A 300 -7.53 7.56 18.35
CA ALA A 300 -8.65 6.62 18.45
C ALA A 300 -8.61 5.83 19.77
N ASP A 301 -9.78 5.47 20.29
CA ASP A 301 -9.92 4.76 21.55
C ASP A 301 -10.19 3.27 21.32
N PHE A 302 -9.22 2.40 21.56
CA PHE A 302 -9.37 0.94 21.52
C PHE A 302 -9.42 0.32 22.92
N THR A 303 -9.70 1.09 23.97
CA THR A 303 -9.64 0.58 25.35
C THR A 303 -10.46 -0.70 25.51
N SER A 304 -9.82 -1.77 25.97
CA SER A 304 -10.42 -3.11 26.15
C SER A 304 -10.99 -3.78 24.89
N ALA A 305 -10.68 -3.28 23.69
CA ALA A 305 -11.10 -3.90 22.43
C ALA A 305 -10.38 -5.23 22.17
N ASP A 306 -11.01 -6.11 21.38
CA ASP A 306 -10.39 -7.34 20.88
C ASP A 306 -9.88 -7.15 19.45
N LEU A 307 -8.58 -6.98 19.31
CA LEU A 307 -7.84 -6.80 18.06
C LEU A 307 -7.15 -8.09 17.61
N SER A 308 -7.52 -9.26 18.15
CA SER A 308 -6.84 -10.52 17.84
C SER A 308 -6.89 -10.83 16.33
N GLY A 309 -5.72 -10.99 15.71
CA GLY A 309 -5.61 -11.22 14.27
C GLY A 309 -6.00 -10.03 13.38
N CYS A 310 -6.18 -8.84 13.95
CA CYS A 310 -6.50 -7.64 13.18
C CYS A 310 -5.31 -7.21 12.31
N ASN A 311 -5.59 -6.80 11.07
CA ASN A 311 -4.60 -6.23 10.17
C ASN A 311 -4.57 -4.71 10.32
N LEU A 312 -3.50 -4.18 10.91
CA LEU A 312 -3.21 -2.76 11.14
C LEU A 312 -1.93 -2.35 10.38
N GLU A 313 -1.57 -3.07 9.32
CA GLU A 313 -0.39 -2.76 8.51
C GLU A 313 -0.43 -1.30 8.02
N GLY A 314 0.64 -0.56 8.26
CA GLY A 314 0.78 0.84 7.84
C GLY A 314 -0.22 1.83 8.44
N ALA A 315 -1.07 1.40 9.39
CA ALA A 315 -2.05 2.27 10.02
C ALA A 315 -1.37 3.34 10.89
N ASN A 316 -1.99 4.51 11.01
CA ASN A 316 -1.50 5.58 11.87
C ASN A 316 -2.25 5.59 13.19
N LEU A 317 -1.66 5.06 14.25
CA LEU A 317 -2.20 5.02 15.61
C LEU A 317 -1.49 6.01 16.56
N THR A 318 -0.93 7.10 16.03
CA THR A 318 -0.28 8.13 16.86
C THR A 318 -1.26 8.63 17.93
N GLY A 319 -0.86 8.58 19.20
CA GLY A 319 -1.70 9.00 20.33
C GLY A 319 -2.91 8.10 20.64
N ALA A 320 -3.11 7.00 19.92
CA ALA A 320 -4.24 6.10 20.15
C ALA A 320 -4.18 5.43 21.53
N LYS A 321 -5.35 5.14 22.11
CA LYS A 321 -5.46 4.40 23.38
C LYS A 321 -5.66 2.92 23.09
N LEU A 322 -4.67 2.09 23.40
CA LEU A 322 -4.70 0.63 23.24
C LEU A 322 -4.69 -0.08 24.60
N TRP A 323 -5.05 0.61 25.68
CA TRP A 323 -5.07 0.09 27.03
C TRP A 323 -5.95 -1.17 27.14
N ARG A 324 -5.42 -2.26 27.72
CA ARG A 324 -6.13 -3.55 27.94
C ARG A 324 -6.64 -4.22 26.66
N THR A 325 -6.12 -3.84 25.50
CA THR A 325 -6.48 -4.51 24.24
C THR A 325 -6.00 -5.95 24.23
N ARG A 326 -6.78 -6.82 23.57
CA ARG A 326 -6.36 -8.19 23.26
C ARG A 326 -5.81 -8.23 21.85
N MET A 327 -4.59 -8.72 21.67
CA MET A 327 -3.95 -8.79 20.35
C MET A 327 -3.40 -10.18 20.08
N ARG A 328 -4.19 -11.23 20.33
CA ARG A 328 -3.71 -12.61 20.22
C ARG A 328 -3.58 -13.05 18.76
N THR A 329 -2.68 -13.99 18.51
CA THR A 329 -2.69 -14.78 17.28
C THR A 329 -3.93 -15.67 17.26
N VAL A 330 -4.66 -15.63 16.14
CA VAL A 330 -5.82 -16.52 15.89
C VAL A 330 -5.32 -17.76 15.18
N ASP A 331 -5.61 -18.94 15.72
CA ASP A 331 -5.36 -20.21 15.04
C ASP A 331 -6.59 -20.60 14.21
N LEU A 332 -6.44 -20.55 12.89
CA LEU A 332 -7.54 -20.80 11.94
C LEU A 332 -7.79 -22.29 11.71
N SER A 333 -6.81 -23.15 11.98
CA SER A 333 -6.91 -24.60 11.80
C SER A 333 -7.14 -25.33 13.13
N GLY A 334 -6.80 -24.70 14.25
CA GLY A 334 -6.91 -25.28 15.60
C GLY A 334 -5.78 -26.25 15.96
N ASP A 335 -4.87 -26.51 15.02
CA ASP A 335 -3.70 -27.40 15.16
C ASP A 335 -2.36 -26.63 15.13
N GLY A 336 -2.42 -25.30 15.11
CA GLY A 336 -1.26 -24.42 15.03
C GLY A 336 -0.62 -24.29 13.65
N SER A 337 -1.13 -24.96 12.61
CA SER A 337 -0.55 -24.89 11.26
C SER A 337 -0.91 -23.60 10.51
N ARG A 338 -2.06 -22.99 10.83
CA ARG A 338 -2.56 -21.78 10.17
C ARG A 338 -2.80 -20.64 11.16
N LEU A 339 -1.71 -20.02 11.59
CA LEU A 339 -1.71 -18.88 12.48
C LEU A 339 -1.95 -17.55 11.76
N TRP A 340 -2.79 -16.71 12.35
CA TRP A 340 -3.12 -15.37 11.88
C TRP A 340 -2.83 -14.33 12.99
N PRO A 341 -1.61 -13.77 13.02
CA PRO A 341 -1.21 -12.82 14.07
C PRO A 341 -1.84 -11.45 13.88
N THR A 342 -1.95 -10.67 14.96
CA THR A 342 -2.23 -9.24 14.87
C THR A 342 -1.05 -8.54 14.20
N ASN A 343 -1.31 -7.71 13.19
CA ASN A 343 -0.27 -7.17 12.31
C ASN A 343 -0.17 -5.65 12.39
N PHE A 344 0.89 -5.13 13.00
CA PHE A 344 1.25 -3.70 13.04
C PHE A 344 2.45 -3.38 12.14
N THR A 345 2.80 -4.24 11.19
CA THR A 345 3.94 -4.00 10.27
C THR A 345 3.84 -2.60 9.66
N LYS A 346 4.92 -1.80 9.80
CA LYS A 346 5.01 -0.40 9.34
C LYS A 346 3.98 0.57 9.93
N ALA A 347 3.21 0.16 10.94
CA ALA A 347 2.28 1.04 11.63
C ALA A 347 3.03 2.10 12.45
N ARG A 348 2.35 3.20 12.76
CA ARG A 348 2.86 4.24 13.67
C ARG A 348 2.09 4.22 14.97
N LEU A 349 2.79 4.02 16.08
CA LEU A 349 2.22 4.04 17.43
C LEU A 349 2.85 5.14 18.28
N ASN A 350 3.42 6.19 17.66
CA ASN A 350 4.08 7.27 18.39
C ASN A 350 3.16 7.83 19.48
N GLY A 351 3.57 7.83 20.74
CA GLY A 351 2.76 8.36 21.85
C GLY A 351 1.53 7.52 22.23
N ALA A 352 1.30 6.36 21.61
CA ALA A 352 0.16 5.51 21.89
C ALA A 352 0.22 4.89 23.31
N ASP A 353 -0.94 4.63 23.89
CA ASP A 353 -1.06 4.06 25.23
C ASP A 353 -1.29 2.54 25.18
N LEU A 354 -0.24 1.76 25.43
CA LEU A 354 -0.21 0.30 25.40
C LEU A 354 -0.15 -0.32 26.81
N ARG A 355 -0.45 0.44 27.86
CA ARG A 355 -0.48 -0.11 29.23
C ARG A 355 -1.42 -1.31 29.31
N ASP A 356 -1.04 -2.35 30.03
CA ASP A 356 -1.79 -3.61 30.18
C ASP A 356 -2.18 -4.32 28.85
N ALA A 357 -1.62 -3.93 27.71
CA ALA A 357 -1.83 -4.62 26.45
C ALA A 357 -0.87 -5.81 26.32
N SER A 358 -1.34 -6.94 25.79
CA SER A 358 -0.48 -8.07 25.47
C SER A 358 -0.06 -8.01 24.00
N LEU A 359 1.25 -7.94 23.76
CA LEU A 359 1.86 -7.92 22.43
C LEU A 359 2.43 -9.28 22.03
N ALA A 360 2.05 -10.36 22.71
CA ALA A 360 2.57 -11.69 22.44
C ALA A 360 2.19 -12.17 21.03
N GLY A 361 3.17 -12.58 20.23
CA GLY A 361 2.96 -13.06 18.86
C GLY A 361 2.60 -11.98 17.82
N VAL A 362 2.63 -10.69 18.20
CA VAL A 362 2.26 -9.57 17.32
C VAL A 362 3.39 -9.26 16.33
N LEU A 363 3.05 -8.92 15.09
CA LEU A 363 4.01 -8.45 14.09
C LEU A 363 4.21 -6.94 14.22
N LEU A 364 5.41 -6.51 14.61
CA LEU A 364 5.79 -5.10 14.81
C LEU A 364 6.95 -4.69 13.87
N ARG A 365 7.02 -5.29 12.68
CA ARG A 365 8.13 -5.07 11.75
C ARG A 365 8.12 -3.65 11.22
N GLY A 366 9.20 -2.89 11.42
CA GLY A 366 9.27 -1.49 10.95
C GLY A 366 8.26 -0.56 11.62
N THR A 367 7.65 -0.97 12.73
CA THR A 367 6.68 -0.17 13.46
C THR A 367 7.37 0.95 14.23
N ASP A 368 6.79 2.15 14.25
CA ASP A 368 7.27 3.23 15.09
C ASP A 368 6.64 3.17 16.48
N LEU A 369 7.44 2.85 17.49
CA LEU A 369 7.03 2.72 18.90
C LEU A 369 7.61 3.85 19.76
N THR A 370 8.03 4.97 19.18
CA THR A 370 8.60 6.06 19.96
C THR A 370 7.57 6.68 20.90
N ALA A 371 7.99 7.04 22.12
CA ALA A 371 7.15 7.67 23.14
C ALA A 371 5.86 6.90 23.53
N ILE A 372 5.77 5.59 23.24
CA ILE A 372 4.64 4.78 23.72
C ILE A 372 4.60 4.75 25.25
N LYS A 373 3.40 4.64 25.80
CA LYS A 373 3.18 4.39 27.23
C LYS A 373 2.97 2.90 27.43
N THR A 374 3.78 2.27 28.27
CA THR A 374 3.71 0.84 28.52
C THR A 374 3.80 0.59 30.02
N SER A 375 3.15 -0.47 30.47
CA SER A 375 3.34 -1.04 31.80
C SER A 375 2.99 -2.51 31.67
N PHE A 376 3.94 -3.39 31.99
CA PHE A 376 3.76 -4.85 31.95
C PHE A 376 3.49 -5.45 30.55
N ALA A 377 4.15 -4.94 29.51
CA ALA A 377 3.98 -5.47 28.15
C ALA A 377 4.65 -6.85 28.00
N THR A 378 3.88 -7.85 27.58
CA THR A 378 4.43 -9.16 27.20
C THR A 378 4.79 -9.16 25.71
N LEU A 379 6.06 -9.40 25.38
CA LEU A 379 6.57 -9.46 24.01
C LEU A 379 6.87 -10.89 23.51
N LYS A 380 6.47 -11.93 24.23
CA LYS A 380 6.81 -13.31 23.88
C LYS A 380 6.37 -13.63 22.44
N GLY A 381 7.34 -13.92 21.57
CA GLY A 381 7.08 -14.24 20.16
C GLY A 381 6.71 -13.05 19.27
N ALA A 382 6.79 -11.82 19.76
CA ALA A 382 6.59 -10.62 18.94
C ALA A 382 7.76 -10.42 17.97
N ASP A 383 7.47 -9.98 16.75
CA ASP A 383 8.49 -9.69 15.74
C ASP A 383 8.76 -8.18 15.65
N LEU A 384 9.86 -7.74 16.24
CA LEU A 384 10.28 -6.34 16.31
C LEU A 384 11.31 -5.96 15.22
N THR A 385 11.43 -6.74 14.15
CA THR A 385 12.45 -6.51 13.12
C THR A 385 12.31 -5.11 12.53
N GLY A 386 13.32 -4.26 12.74
CA GLY A 386 13.34 -2.88 12.23
C GLY A 386 12.41 -1.91 12.96
N ALA A 387 11.81 -2.28 14.09
CA ALA A 387 10.97 -1.37 14.87
C ALA A 387 11.79 -0.21 15.49
N LEU A 388 11.25 1.00 15.44
CA LEU A 388 11.83 2.19 16.09
C LEU A 388 11.30 2.33 17.51
N GLY A 389 12.06 2.95 18.43
CA GLY A 389 11.57 3.22 19.79
C GLY A 389 11.43 2.02 20.73
N ARG A 390 11.93 0.83 20.32
CA ARG A 390 11.78 -0.44 21.07
C ARG A 390 12.22 -0.43 22.54
N GLN A 391 13.08 0.52 22.92
CA GLN A 391 13.57 0.69 24.30
C GLN A 391 12.40 0.93 25.29
N ALA A 392 11.33 1.56 24.81
CA ALA A 392 10.11 1.80 25.58
C ALA A 392 9.31 0.52 25.93
N LEU A 393 9.65 -0.63 25.33
CA LEU A 393 9.03 -1.92 25.66
C LEU A 393 9.82 -2.74 26.69
N THR A 394 11.05 -2.31 27.02
CA THR A 394 11.98 -3.02 27.92
C THR A 394 12.23 -2.28 29.23
N ALA A 395 11.73 -1.05 29.35
CA ALA A 395 11.68 -0.25 30.58
C ALA A 395 10.35 -0.50 31.28
#